data_AF-A0A7J2JLA5-F1
#
_entry.id   AF-A0A7J2JLA5-F1
#
_cell.length_a   1.000
_cell.length_b   1.000
_cell.length_c   1.000
_cell.angle_alpha   90.00
_cell.angle_beta   90.00
_cell.angle_gamma   90.00
#
_symmetry.space_group_name_H-M   'P 1'
#
loop_
_entity.id
_entity.type
_entity.pdbx_description
1 polymer ?
#
loop_
_entity_poly.entity_id
_entity_poly.type
_entity_poly.pdbx_seq_one_letter_code
_entity_poly.pdbx_strand_id
1 'polypeptide(L)' 'MSVTNYYRIEVIEDILKALEEGDLDKLQKLCKKYSMQYKDDYDVQQVCSEIKVFAELGNHESLEDVKSRFREILSTDRTR' A
#
# COMPACT_ATOMS: atom_id res chain seq x y z
N MET A 1 10.54 6.52 18.67
CA MET A 1 9.90 5.86 17.51
C MET A 1 8.64 5.17 17.99
N SER A 2 7.49 5.71 17.62
CA SER A 2 6.19 5.22 18.05
C SER A 2 5.91 3.86 17.41
N VAL A 3 5.38 2.92 18.18
CA VAL A 3 5.00 1.55 17.76
C VAL A 3 4.13 1.55 16.48
N THR A 4 3.39 2.63 16.25
CA THR A 4 2.62 2.91 15.03
C THR A 4 3.44 2.92 13.74
N ASN A 5 4.72 3.31 13.79
CA ASN A 5 5.53 3.44 12.58
C ASN A 5 5.99 2.07 12.02
N TYR A 6 6.31 1.13 12.91
CA TYR A 6 6.77 -0.21 12.52
C TYR A 6 5.67 -0.99 11.78
N TYR A 7 4.44 -0.96 12.31
CA TYR A 7 3.31 -1.67 11.71
C TYR A 7 2.88 -1.09 10.36
N ARG A 8 3.07 0.22 10.16
CA ARG A 8 2.78 0.89 8.87
C ARG A 8 3.72 0.43 7.76
N ILE A 9 4.99 0.27 8.09
CA ILE A 9 6.02 -0.22 7.17
C ILE A 9 5.69 -1.65 6.72
N GLU A 10 5.36 -2.55 7.65
CA GLU A 10 5.00 -3.94 7.31
C GLU A 10 3.78 -4.01 6.37
N VAL A 11 2.76 -3.19 6.60
CA VAL A 11 1.56 -3.11 5.75
C VAL A 11 1.91 -2.70 4.33
N ILE A 12 2.74 -1.66 4.17
CA ILE A 12 3.15 -1.15 2.88
C ILE A 12 4.05 -2.16 2.14
N GLU A 13 4.95 -2.84 2.85
CA GLU A 13 5.81 -3.88 2.27
C GLU A 13 4.98 -5.08 1.77
N ASP A 14 3.98 -5.52 2.52
CA ASP A 14 3.08 -6.61 2.12
C ASP A 14 2.27 -6.26 0.87
N ILE A 15 1.78 -5.02 0.80
CA ILE A 15 1.06 -4.50 -0.35
C ILE A 15 1.97 -4.43 -1.59
N LEU A 16 3.18 -3.89 -1.43
CA LEU A 16 4.18 -3.81 -2.51
C LEU A 16 4.53 -5.20 -3.05
N LYS A 17 4.72 -6.19 -2.17
CA LYS A 17 5.06 -7.55 -2.57
C LYS A 17 3.94 -8.20 -3.39
N ALA A 18 2.68 -8.06 -2.95
CA ALA A 18 1.54 -8.55 -3.74
C ALA A 18 1.43 -7.84 -5.10
N LEU A 19 1.83 -6.56 -5.15
CA LEU A 19 1.86 -5.75 -6.37
C LEU A 19 2.98 -6.15 -7.34
N GLU A 20 4.13 -6.56 -6.83
CA GLU A 20 5.22 -7.13 -7.62
C GLU A 20 4.91 -8.54 -8.15
N GLU A 21 4.16 -9.33 -7.37
CA GLU A 21 3.66 -10.65 -7.79
C GLU A 21 2.55 -10.57 -8.86
N GLY A 22 1.97 -9.37 -9.08
CA GLY A 22 0.86 -9.16 -10.03
C GLY A 22 -0.46 -9.80 -9.58
N ASP A 23 -0.57 -10.22 -8.32
CA ASP A 23 -1.76 -10.87 -7.77
C ASP A 23 -2.75 -9.81 -7.26
N LEU A 24 -3.59 -9.32 -8.18
CA LEU A 24 -4.61 -8.30 -7.90
C LEU A 24 -5.64 -8.76 -6.87
N ASP A 25 -5.97 -10.06 -6.87
CA ASP A 25 -6.93 -10.67 -5.95
C ASP A 25 -6.40 -10.62 -4.51
N LYS A 26 -5.13 -10.99 -4.33
CA LYS A 26 -4.41 -10.89 -3.06
C LYS A 26 -4.29 -9.43 -2.61
N LEU A 27 -4.00 -8.51 -3.53
CA LEU A 27 -3.95 -7.08 -3.26
C LEU A 27 -5.25 -6.52 -2.73
N GLN A 28 -6.38 -6.85 -3.35
CA GLN A 28 -7.69 -6.41 -2.89
C GLN A 28 -8.01 -6.97 -1.49
N LYS A 29 -7.66 -8.23 -1.21
CA LYS A 29 -7.83 -8.85 0.11
C LYS A 29 -6.98 -8.15 1.18
N LEU A 30 -5.71 -7.88 0.88
CA LEU A 30 -4.80 -7.16 1.77
C LEU A 30 -5.31 -5.74 2.02
N CYS A 31 -5.68 -5.01 0.98
CA CYS A 31 -6.22 -3.66 1.10
C CYS A 31 -7.48 -3.63 1.97
N LYS A 32 -8.40 -4.57 1.80
CA LYS A 32 -9.61 -4.68 2.63
C LYS A 32 -9.28 -4.96 4.10
N LYS A 33 -8.34 -5.89 4.35
CA LYS A 33 -7.87 -6.23 5.71
C LYS A 33 -7.23 -5.02 6.38
N TYR A 34 -6.29 -4.37 5.70
CA TYR A 34 -5.54 -3.24 6.24
C TYR A 34 -6.40 -1.99 6.37
N SER A 35 -7.34 -1.75 5.46
CA SER A 35 -8.28 -0.63 5.59
C SER A 35 -9.17 -0.77 6.83
N MET A 36 -9.53 -1.99 7.23
CA MET A 36 -10.27 -2.22 8.49
C MET A 36 -9.37 -2.08 9.72
N GLN A 37 -8.16 -2.61 9.66
CA GLN A 37 -7.23 -2.62 10.78
C GLN A 37 -6.67 -1.22 11.09
N TYR A 38 -6.45 -0.41 10.04
CA TYR A 38 -5.90 0.94 10.09
C TYR A 38 -6.90 1.95 9.53
N LYS A 39 -8.14 1.89 10.02
CA LYS A 39 -9.25 2.74 9.53
C LYS A 39 -8.98 4.24 9.68
N ASP A 40 -8.22 4.64 10.70
CA ASP A 40 -7.90 6.02 11.02
C ASP A 40 -6.56 6.46 10.44
N ASP A 41 -5.83 5.55 9.77
CA ASP A 41 -4.56 5.85 9.12
C ASP A 41 -4.79 6.32 7.69
N TYR A 42 -4.68 7.63 7.50
CA TYR A 42 -4.91 8.28 6.21
C TYR A 42 -4.07 7.68 5.08
N ASP A 43 -2.80 7.39 5.34
CA ASP A 43 -1.88 6.92 4.32
C ASP A 43 -2.25 5.50 3.89
N VAL A 44 -2.57 4.60 4.83
CA VAL A 44 -3.03 3.24 4.50
C VAL A 44 -4.34 3.27 3.71
N GLN A 45 -5.29 4.15 4.06
CA GLN A 45 -6.54 4.29 3.30
C GLN A 45 -6.29 4.79 1.88
N GLN A 46 -5.44 5.81 1.73
CA GLN A 46 -5.11 6.39 0.43
C GLN A 46 -4.48 5.35 -0.50
N VAL A 47 -3.49 4.63 0.03
CA VAL A 47 -2.83 3.47 -0.58
C VAL A 47 -3.81 2.44 -1.11
N CYS A 48 -4.75 1.99 -0.26
CA CYS A 48 -5.72 0.97 -0.63
C CYS A 48 -6.70 1.46 -1.70
N SER A 49 -7.03 2.75 -1.68
CA SER A 49 -7.89 3.37 -2.68
C SER A 49 -7.22 3.45 -4.06
N GLU A 50 -5.95 3.84 -4.11
CA GLU A 50 -5.19 3.94 -5.37
C GLU A 50 -5.01 2.58 -6.04
N ILE A 51 -4.74 1.54 -5.24
CA ILE A 51 -4.69 0.15 -5.71
C ILE A 51 -6.01 -0.30 -6.29
N LYS A 52 -7.13 0.06 -5.65
CA LYS A 52 -8.45 -0.32 -6.13
C LYS A 52 -8.72 0.31 -7.50
N VAL A 53 -8.40 1.60 -7.64
CA VAL A 53 -8.50 2.31 -8.93
C VAL A 53 -7.60 1.67 -9.98
N PHE A 54 -6.37 1.29 -9.62
CA PHE A 54 -5.46 0.57 -10.51
C PHE A 54 -6.04 -0.77 -10.98
N ALA A 55 -6.57 -1.59 -10.06
CA ALA A 55 -7.15 -2.89 -10.36
C ALA A 55 -8.38 -2.78 -11.27
N GLU A 56 -9.13 -1.67 -11.17
CA GLU A 56 -10.28 -1.37 -12.04
C GLU A 56 -9.88 -0.82 -13.42
N LEU A 57 -8.79 -0.05 -13.51
CA LEU A 57 -8.35 0.59 -14.74
C LEU A 57 -7.40 -0.28 -15.59
N GLY A 58 -6.76 -1.30 -15.02
CA GLY A 58 -5.95 -2.29 -15.74
C GLY A 58 -4.72 -1.73 -16.49
N ASN A 59 -4.33 -0.48 -16.20
CA ASN A 59 -3.31 0.22 -16.97
C ASN A 59 -1.93 0.08 -16.32
N HIS A 60 -1.04 -0.71 -16.93
CA HIS A 60 0.30 -1.03 -16.43
C HIS A 60 1.18 0.21 -16.14
N GLU A 61 0.97 1.32 -16.85
CA GLU A 61 1.72 2.57 -16.65
C GLU A 61 1.49 3.16 -15.26
N SER A 62 0.29 2.99 -14.71
CA SER A 62 -0.05 3.46 -13.36
C SER A 62 0.56 2.60 -12.24
N LEU A 63 1.07 1.40 -12.54
CA LEU A 63 1.60 0.49 -11.51
C LEU A 63 2.93 0.98 -10.94
N GLU A 64 3.86 1.41 -11.81
CA GLU A 64 5.18 1.87 -11.38
C GLU A 64 5.10 3.19 -10.60
N ASP A 65 4.17 4.08 -10.96
CA ASP A 65 3.90 5.30 -10.20
C ASP A 65 3.37 4.98 -8.80
N VAL A 66 2.45 4.03 -8.70
CA VAL A 66 1.93 3.52 -7.42
C VAL A 66 3.06 2.94 -6.58
N LYS A 67 3.91 2.06 -7.15
CA LYS A 67 5.10 1.51 -6.47
C LYS A 67 6.06 2.60 -6.00
N SER A 68 6.30 3.62 -6.82
CA SER A 68 7.21 4.72 -6.50
C SER A 68 6.74 5.49 -5.28
N ARG A 69 5.45 5.81 -5.21
CA ARG A 69 4.83 6.49 -4.06
C ARG A 69 4.92 5.67 -2.78
N PHE A 70 4.70 4.36 -2.86
CA PHE A 70 4.89 3.47 -1.72
C PHE A 70 6.32 3.45 -1.20
N ARG A 71 7.31 3.40 -2.10
CA ARG A 71 8.73 3.45 -1.74
C ARG A 71 9.10 4.78 -1.08
N GLU A 72 8.49 5.89 -1.49
CA GLU A 72 8.69 7.20 -0.89
C GLU A 72 8.15 7.27 0.55
N ILE A 73 6.96 6.71 0.80
CA ILE A 73 6.40 6.61 2.16
C ILE A 73 7.34 5.80 3.07
N LEU A 74 7.79 4.62 2.60
CA LEU A 74 8.74 3.78 3.33
C LEU A 74 10.06 4.49 3.63
N SER A 75 10.58 5.26 2.67
CA SER A 75 11.83 6.01 2.83
C SER A 75 11.68 7.12 3.87
N THR A 76 10.56 7.84 3.82
CA THR A 76 10.25 8.94 4.74
C THR A 76 10.04 8.45 6.17
N ASP A 77 9.37 7.31 6.35
CA ASP A 77 9.15 6.72 7.68
C ASP A 77 10.41 6.04 8.26
N ARG A 78 11.33 5.54 7.43
CA ARG A 78 12.63 5.00 7.89
C ARG A 78 13.64 6.07 8.32
N THR A 79 13.49 7.31 7.88
CA THR A 79 14.42 8.41 8.22
C THR A 79 13.97 9.25 9.43
N ARG A 80 12.84 8.91 10.06
CA ARG A 80 12.24 9.63 11.20
C ARG A 80 12.32 8.86 12.51
#